data_AF-A0A0C3G602-F1
#
_entry.id   AF-A0A0C3G602-F1
#
_cell.length_a   1.000
_cell.length_b   1.000
_cell.length_c   1.000
_cell.angle_alpha   90.00
_cell.angle_beta   90.00
_cell.angle_gamma   90.00
#
_symmetry.space_group_name_H-M   'P 1'
#
loop_
_entity.id
_entity.type
_entity.pdbx_description
1 polymer ?
#
loop_
_entity_poly.entity_id
_entity_poly.type
_entity_poly.pdbx_seq_one_letter_code
_entity_poly.pdbx_strand_id
1 'polypeptide(L)'
;MPDSKVACAKCSKDNASSRCSRCKTTTYCNRDCQVAHWPSHKRQCQGSSGTKMSPKKLDLIFMIQDARVGSGETQPIVFKEDIPAALCKKSASRELTAPFISQIIDDREKDALASRDHQCFYCGREATCLYSTPMSTLHGDPPTIFNLAQALCTKNGSTPCAREACKRIEEGLRDPNGPIMKERISVVDT
;
A
#
# COMPACT_ATOMS: atom_id res chain seq x y z
N MET A 1 -16.94 -20.47 -41.02
CA MET A 1 -16.63 -19.36 -40.09
C MET A 1 -15.69 -18.43 -40.83
N PRO A 2 -16.08 -17.23 -41.28
CA PRO A 2 -15.24 -16.40 -42.15
C PRO A 2 -14.08 -15.76 -41.37
N ASP A 3 -12.89 -15.79 -41.97
CA ASP A 3 -11.65 -15.18 -41.52
C ASP A 3 -11.85 -13.70 -41.16
N SER A 4 -11.83 -13.37 -39.86
CA SER A 4 -11.67 -11.98 -39.42
C SER A 4 -10.31 -11.48 -39.90
N LYS A 5 -10.30 -10.78 -41.03
CA LYS A 5 -9.08 -10.16 -41.54
C LYS A 5 -8.62 -9.09 -40.55
N VAL A 6 -7.40 -9.24 -40.04
CA VAL A 6 -6.83 -8.33 -39.05
C VAL A 6 -5.94 -7.31 -39.76
N ALA A 7 -6.15 -6.03 -39.45
CA ALA A 7 -5.37 -4.94 -40.03
C ALA A 7 -3.94 -4.88 -39.46
N CYS A 8 -2.97 -4.58 -40.32
CA CYS A 8 -1.60 -4.32 -39.95
C CYS A 8 -1.45 -2.89 -39.41
N ALA A 9 -0.91 -2.71 -38.21
CA ALA A 9 -0.76 -1.39 -37.60
C ALA A 9 0.23 -0.46 -38.32
N LYS A 10 1.04 -0.96 -39.27
CA LYS A 10 1.97 -0.12 -40.05
C LYS A 10 1.44 0.27 -41.43
N CYS A 11 0.87 -0.69 -42.16
CA CYS A 11 0.49 -0.51 -43.56
C CYS A 11 -1.02 -0.62 -43.80
N SER A 12 -1.80 -0.81 -42.74
CA SER A 12 -3.27 -0.88 -42.73
C SER A 12 -3.87 -1.94 -43.66
N LYS A 13 -3.06 -2.91 -44.12
CA LYS A 13 -3.51 -4.05 -44.92
C LYS A 13 -4.13 -5.10 -44.01
N ASP A 14 -5.23 -5.69 -44.46
CA ASP A 14 -5.99 -6.72 -43.74
C ASP A 14 -5.37 -8.13 -43.90
N ASN A 15 -4.05 -8.22 -43.74
CA ASN A 15 -3.27 -9.45 -43.86
C ASN A 15 -2.34 -9.63 -42.66
N ALA A 16 -2.68 -9.07 -41.50
CA ALA A 16 -1.86 -9.20 -40.31
C ALA A 16 -1.93 -10.64 -39.75
N SER A 17 -0.84 -11.37 -39.88
CA SER A 17 -0.69 -12.74 -39.37
C SER A 17 0.09 -12.82 -38.06
N SER A 18 0.85 -11.77 -37.74
CA SER A 18 1.78 -11.74 -36.61
C SER A 18 1.34 -10.72 -35.56
N ARG A 19 1.55 -11.02 -34.28
CA ARG A 19 1.31 -10.10 -33.15
C ARG A 19 2.63 -9.68 -32.53
N CYS A 20 2.67 -8.48 -31.96
CA CYS A 20 3.83 -8.04 -31.19
C CYS A 20 4.13 -9.06 -30.08
N SER A 21 5.34 -9.61 -30.04
CA SER A 21 5.74 -10.61 -29.04
C SER A 21 5.70 -10.08 -27.60
N ARG A 22 5.81 -8.77 -27.40
CA ARG A 22 5.77 -8.12 -26.08
C ARG A 22 4.34 -7.92 -25.59
N CYS A 23 3.54 -7.12 -26.29
CA CYS A 23 2.19 -6.75 -25.81
C CYS A 23 1.08 -7.70 -26.30
N LYS A 24 1.30 -8.44 -27.39
CA LYS A 24 0.30 -9.27 -28.09
C LYS A 24 -0.97 -8.54 -28.55
N THR A 25 -1.06 -7.22 -28.36
CA THR A 25 -2.22 -6.39 -28.74
C THR A 25 -2.12 -5.85 -30.16
N THR A 26 -0.94 -5.42 -30.59
CA THR A 26 -0.74 -4.84 -31.93
C THR A 26 -0.34 -5.92 -32.95
N THR A 27 -0.93 -5.84 -34.14
CA THR A 27 -0.84 -6.84 -35.22
C THR A 27 -0.08 -6.29 -36.43
N TYR A 28 0.70 -7.16 -37.08
CA TYR A 28 1.54 -6.85 -38.24
C TYR A 28 1.45 -7.95 -39.28
N CYS A 29 1.59 -7.60 -40.55
CA CYS A 29 1.66 -8.57 -41.64
C CYS A 29 3.03 -9.28 -41.72
N ASN A 30 4.10 -8.62 -41.28
CA ASN A 30 5.45 -9.17 -41.26
C ASN A 30 6.35 -8.44 -40.25
N ARG A 31 7.58 -8.95 -40.10
CA ARG A 31 8.60 -8.39 -39.20
C ARG A 31 9.01 -6.96 -39.58
N ASP A 32 9.07 -6.65 -40.87
CA ASP A 32 9.48 -5.33 -41.34
C ASP A 32 8.48 -4.25 -40.93
N CYS A 33 7.18 -4.54 -41.03
CA CYS A 33 6.12 -3.67 -40.55
C CYS A 33 6.19 -3.46 -39.03
N GLN A 34 6.55 -4.49 -38.26
CA GLN A 34 6.76 -4.37 -36.82
C GLN A 34 7.95 -3.46 -36.51
N VAL A 35 9.09 -3.64 -37.18
CA VAL A 35 10.31 -2.84 -36.97
C VAL A 35 10.08 -1.38 -37.39
N ALA A 36 9.44 -1.14 -38.53
CA ALA A 36 9.13 0.19 -39.01
C ALA A 36 8.13 0.94 -38.13
N HIS A 37 7.21 0.23 -37.46
CA HIS A 37 6.27 0.80 -36.50
C HIS A 37 6.84 0.86 -35.07
N TRP A 38 8.00 0.27 -34.80
CA TRP A 38 8.57 0.21 -33.45
C TRP A 38 8.81 1.59 -32.81
N PRO A 39 9.32 2.63 -33.51
CA PRO A 39 9.57 3.93 -32.89
C PRO A 39 8.32 4.60 -32.29
N SER A 40 7.16 4.44 -32.94
CA SER A 40 5.86 4.92 -32.44
C SER A 40 5.24 3.95 -31.44
N HIS A 41 5.33 2.64 -31.71
CA HIS A 41 4.75 1.60 -30.87
C HIS A 41 5.41 1.50 -29.49
N LYS A 42 6.73 1.66 -29.39
CA LYS A 42 7.50 1.38 -28.16
C LYS A 42 6.99 2.13 -26.93
N ARG A 43 6.43 3.34 -27.12
CA ARG A 43 5.85 4.16 -26.04
C ARG A 43 4.54 3.59 -25.50
N GLN A 44 3.79 2.90 -26.36
CA GLN A 44 2.48 2.29 -26.06
C GLN A 44 2.58 0.78 -25.89
N CYS A 45 3.74 0.18 -26.14
CA CYS A 45 4.00 -1.24 -26.03
C CYS A 45 4.11 -1.64 -24.55
N GLN A 46 2.97 -1.66 -23.86
CA GLN A 46 2.86 -2.27 -22.55
C GLN A 46 2.86 -3.78 -22.77
N GLY A 47 4.03 -4.39 -22.59
CA GLY A 47 4.15 -5.83 -22.68
C GLY A 47 3.12 -6.50 -21.79
N SER A 48 2.56 -7.63 -22.21
CA SER A 48 1.89 -8.59 -21.33
C SER A 48 2.91 -9.30 -20.45
N SER A 49 3.87 -8.54 -19.94
CA SER A 49 4.65 -8.87 -18.75
C SER A 49 3.80 -8.43 -17.57
N GLY A 50 2.66 -9.11 -17.40
CA GLY A 50 2.20 -9.38 -16.06
C GLY A 50 3.29 -10.25 -15.45
N THR A 51 4.41 -9.63 -15.01
CA THR A 51 5.22 -10.22 -13.96
C THR A 51 4.23 -10.46 -12.85
N LYS A 52 3.73 -11.70 -12.77
CA LYS A 52 3.08 -12.24 -11.59
C LYS A 52 4.18 -12.24 -10.54
N MET A 53 4.48 -11.06 -9.99
CA MET A 53 5.41 -10.96 -8.89
C MET A 53 4.70 -11.69 -7.75
N SER A 54 5.29 -12.80 -7.31
CA SER A 54 4.77 -13.56 -6.18
C SER A 54 4.63 -12.61 -4.98
N PRO A 55 3.55 -12.72 -4.19
CA PRO A 55 3.43 -11.92 -2.99
C PRO A 55 4.60 -12.20 -2.05
N LYS A 56 5.06 -11.15 -1.36
CA LYS A 56 5.98 -11.31 -0.22
C LYS A 56 5.17 -11.50 1.06
N LYS A 57 5.79 -12.09 2.07
CA LYS A 57 5.23 -12.15 3.42
C LYS A 57 5.51 -10.85 4.16
N LEU A 58 4.46 -10.18 4.58
CA LEU A 58 4.46 -8.93 5.33
C LEU A 58 4.22 -9.23 6.80
N ASP A 59 5.04 -8.67 7.67
CA ASP A 59 4.79 -8.64 9.11
C ASP A 59 3.99 -7.38 9.45
N LEU A 60 2.73 -7.55 9.82
CA LEU A 60 1.85 -6.50 10.33
C LEU A 60 1.82 -6.59 11.85
N ILE A 61 2.43 -5.62 12.51
CA ILE A 61 2.68 -5.61 13.95
C ILE A 61 1.77 -4.57 14.59
N PHE A 62 0.88 -4.99 15.50
CA PHE A 62 0.10 -4.09 16.33
C PHE A 62 0.76 -3.94 17.70
N MET A 63 1.03 -2.70 18.08
CA MET A 63 1.38 -2.32 19.44
C MET A 63 0.26 -1.50 20.04
N ILE A 64 -0.52 -2.13 20.94
CA ILE A 64 -1.73 -1.53 21.50
C ILE A 64 -1.42 -0.95 22.88
N GLN A 65 -1.46 0.37 23.02
CA GLN A 65 -1.37 1.08 24.28
C GLN A 65 -2.77 1.23 24.91
N ASP A 66 -2.89 0.87 26.18
CA ASP A 66 -4.15 0.89 26.93
C ASP A 66 -3.91 1.40 28.36
N ALA A 67 -4.97 1.58 29.15
CA ALA A 67 -4.82 2.12 30.51
C ALA A 67 -4.09 1.17 31.48
N ARG A 68 -4.01 -0.13 31.18
CA ARG A 68 -3.34 -1.12 32.04
C ARG A 68 -1.83 -1.05 31.89
N VAL A 69 -1.35 -0.82 30.66
CA VAL A 69 0.08 -0.78 30.34
C VAL A 69 0.63 0.65 30.24
N GLY A 70 -0.24 1.63 30.01
CA GLY A 70 0.18 3.01 29.78
C GLY A 70 1.07 3.10 28.54
N SER A 71 2.16 3.88 28.63
CA SER A 71 3.13 4.05 27.53
C SER A 71 4.23 2.98 27.51
N GLY A 72 4.13 1.94 28.35
CA GLY A 72 5.14 0.88 28.46
C GLY A 72 5.16 -0.08 27.27
N GLU A 73 6.13 -0.99 27.26
CA GLU A 73 6.24 -2.04 26.25
C GLU A 73 5.10 -3.04 26.40
N THR A 74 4.25 -3.12 25.37
CA THR A 74 3.21 -4.15 25.28
C THR A 74 3.70 -5.30 24.42
N GLN A 75 3.22 -6.51 24.72
CA GLN A 75 3.45 -7.65 23.84
C GLN A 75 2.88 -7.35 22.45
N PRO A 76 3.70 -7.40 21.38
CA PRO A 76 3.25 -7.10 20.03
C PRO A 76 2.37 -8.23 19.50
N ILE A 77 1.32 -7.86 18.77
CA ILE A 77 0.47 -8.80 18.04
C ILE A 77 0.95 -8.79 16.59
N VAL A 78 1.42 -9.93 16.09
CA VAL A 78 2.02 -10.02 14.75
C VAL A 78 1.13 -10.86 13.84
N PHE A 79 0.66 -10.25 12.75
CA PHE A 79 -0.04 -10.92 11.66
C PHE A 79 0.91 -11.10 10.47
N LYS A 80 0.85 -12.28 9.84
CA LYS A 80 1.63 -12.58 8.63
C LYS A 80 0.73 -12.54 7.41
N GLU A 81 0.88 -11.51 6.61
CA GLU A 81 0.02 -11.23 5.46
C GLU A 81 0.75 -11.36 4.13
N ASP A 82 -0.01 -11.44 3.04
CA ASP A 82 0.53 -11.37 1.69
C ASP A 82 0.50 -9.93 1.17
N ILE A 83 1.66 -9.43 0.72
CA ILE A 83 1.79 -8.14 0.05
C ILE A 83 2.26 -8.33 -1.39
N PRO A 84 1.59 -7.71 -2.39
CA PRO A 84 2.09 -7.72 -3.76
C PRO A 84 3.52 -7.17 -3.82
N ALA A 85 4.47 -7.95 -4.34
CA ALA A 85 5.88 -7.55 -4.34
C ALA A 85 6.17 -6.28 -5.17
N ALA A 86 5.22 -5.82 -6.00
CA ALA A 86 5.26 -4.52 -6.64
C ALA A 86 5.23 -3.35 -5.64
N LEU A 87 4.52 -3.49 -4.52
CA LEU A 87 4.41 -2.50 -3.45
C LEU A 87 5.66 -2.46 -2.55
N CYS A 88 6.48 -3.51 -2.57
CA CYS A 88 7.73 -3.59 -1.80
C CYS A 88 8.92 -2.90 -2.49
N LYS A 89 8.72 -2.25 -3.64
CA LYS A 89 9.79 -1.51 -4.33
C LYS A 89 9.98 -0.15 -3.66
N LYS A 90 11.22 0.32 -3.52
CA LYS A 90 11.51 1.70 -3.05
C LYS A 90 10.82 2.77 -3.91
N SER A 91 10.60 2.47 -5.19
CA SER A 91 9.92 3.35 -6.15
C SER A 91 8.39 3.17 -6.18
N ALA A 92 7.80 2.36 -5.30
CA ALA A 92 6.36 2.19 -5.24
C ALA A 92 5.70 3.50 -4.82
N SER A 93 4.67 3.94 -5.55
CA SER A 93 4.05 5.22 -5.28
C SER A 93 3.18 5.17 -4.02
N ARG A 94 3.07 6.32 -3.33
CA ARG A 94 2.28 6.44 -2.10
C ARG A 94 0.79 6.22 -2.36
N GLU A 95 0.32 6.59 -3.55
CA GLU A 95 -1.07 6.42 -4.00
C GLU A 95 -1.48 4.95 -4.09
N LEU A 96 -0.53 4.04 -4.30
CA LEU A 96 -0.77 2.60 -4.34
C LEU A 96 -0.56 1.94 -2.98
N THR A 97 0.47 2.38 -2.24
CA THR A 97 0.85 1.76 -0.96
C THR A 97 -0.07 2.19 0.19
N ALA A 98 -0.48 3.46 0.24
CA ALA A 98 -1.30 3.97 1.35
C ALA A 98 -2.68 3.29 1.47
N PRO A 99 -3.48 3.12 0.39
CA PRO A 99 -4.76 2.43 0.49
C PRO A 99 -4.62 0.97 0.89
N PHE A 100 -3.56 0.29 0.41
CA PHE A 100 -3.27 -1.08 0.81
C PHE A 100 -2.96 -1.20 2.32
N ILE A 101 -2.13 -0.29 2.84
CA ILE A 101 -1.80 -0.23 4.27
C ILE A 101 -3.07 0.05 5.10
N SER A 102 -3.91 1.00 4.69
CA SER A 102 -5.16 1.28 5.40
C SER A 102 -6.08 0.07 5.41
N GLN A 103 -6.30 -0.57 4.27
CA GLN A 103 -7.18 -1.73 4.16
C GLN A 103 -6.72 -2.89 5.04
N ILE A 104 -5.44 -3.24 5.01
CA ILE A 104 -4.93 -4.39 5.77
C ILE A 104 -4.97 -4.17 7.29
N ILE A 105 -4.81 -2.91 7.72
CA ILE A 105 -4.98 -2.53 9.12
C ILE A 105 -6.45 -2.64 9.52
N ASP A 106 -7.37 -2.11 8.71
CA ASP A 106 -8.81 -2.17 8.98
C ASP A 106 -9.31 -3.62 9.05
N ASP A 107 -8.82 -4.48 8.16
CA ASP A 107 -9.15 -5.91 8.12
C ASP A 107 -8.70 -6.65 9.41
N ARG A 108 -7.58 -6.22 10.01
CA ARG A 108 -7.00 -6.84 11.22
C ARG A 108 -7.31 -6.11 12.51
N GLU A 109 -7.91 -4.94 12.47
CA GLU A 109 -8.15 -4.11 13.66
C GLU A 109 -9.02 -4.84 14.69
N LYS A 110 -10.07 -5.51 14.22
CA LYS A 110 -10.98 -6.27 15.10
C LYS A 110 -10.30 -7.47 15.73
N ASP A 111 -9.52 -8.21 14.96
CA ASP A 111 -8.75 -9.36 15.45
C ASP A 111 -7.73 -8.91 16.51
N ALA A 112 -7.05 -7.78 16.25
CA ALA A 112 -6.09 -7.21 17.18
C ALA A 112 -6.77 -6.76 18.49
N LEU A 113 -7.92 -6.08 18.41
CA LEU A 113 -8.70 -5.65 19.57
C LEU A 113 -9.27 -6.84 20.37
N ALA A 114 -9.68 -7.91 19.69
CA ALA A 114 -10.24 -9.10 20.34
C ALA A 114 -9.17 -10.04 20.94
N SER A 115 -7.88 -9.79 20.67
CA SER A 115 -6.79 -10.64 21.15
C SER A 115 -6.70 -10.71 22.68
N ARG A 116 -7.17 -9.68 23.38
CA ARG A 116 -7.24 -9.58 24.84
C ARG A 116 -8.13 -8.41 25.26
N ASP A 117 -8.50 -8.40 26.54
CA ASP A 117 -9.26 -7.27 27.11
C ASP A 117 -8.40 -6.00 27.14
N HIS A 118 -8.93 -4.94 26.54
CA HIS A 118 -8.30 -3.64 26.48
C HIS A 118 -9.12 -2.58 27.23
N GLN A 119 -8.41 -1.63 27.84
CA GLN A 119 -9.02 -0.48 28.50
C GLN A 119 -8.66 0.81 27.79
N CYS A 120 -9.63 1.68 27.61
CA CYS A 120 -9.43 2.99 27.05
C CYS A 120 -8.29 3.70 27.76
N PHE A 121 -7.25 4.05 27.01
CA PHE A 121 -6.02 4.68 27.50
C PHE A 121 -6.26 5.91 28.39
N TYR A 122 -7.39 6.61 28.16
CA TYR A 122 -7.71 7.86 28.83
C TYR A 122 -8.68 7.73 30.00
N CYS A 123 -9.69 6.85 29.92
CA CYS A 123 -10.74 6.76 30.93
C CYS A 123 -10.81 5.42 31.68
N GLY A 124 -10.00 4.44 31.29
CA GLY A 124 -9.94 3.12 31.94
C GLY A 124 -11.14 2.20 31.69
N ARG A 125 -12.22 2.68 31.04
CA ARG A 125 -13.36 1.85 30.62
C ARG A 125 -12.96 0.87 29.53
N GLU A 126 -13.78 -0.14 29.28
CA GLU A 126 -13.59 -1.09 28.19
C GLU A 126 -13.37 -0.36 26.85
N ALA A 127 -12.33 -0.79 26.13
CA ALA A 127 -12.03 -0.26 24.81
C ALA A 127 -12.85 -1.00 23.74
N THR A 128 -13.48 -0.24 22.85
CA THR A 128 -14.29 -0.77 21.75
C THR A 128 -13.64 -0.54 20.39
N CYS A 129 -12.51 0.16 20.35
CA CYS A 129 -11.83 0.52 19.12
C CYS A 129 -10.37 0.89 19.34
N LEU A 130 -9.62 0.93 18.22
CA LEU A 130 -8.22 1.32 18.17
C LEU A 130 -8.07 2.63 17.38
N TYR A 131 -7.24 3.54 17.88
CA TYR A 131 -6.80 4.72 17.12
C TYR A 131 -5.35 4.52 16.69
N SER A 132 -5.18 4.26 15.41
CA SER A 132 -3.96 3.71 14.81
C SER A 132 -3.11 4.78 14.13
N THR A 133 -1.79 4.74 14.34
CA THR A 133 -0.79 5.56 13.65
C THR A 133 0.24 4.63 12.99
N PRO A 134 0.00 4.21 11.74
CA PRO A 134 0.86 3.24 11.09
C PRO A 134 2.16 3.84 10.57
N MET A 135 3.24 3.11 10.77
CA MET A 135 4.55 3.30 10.16
C MET A 135 4.86 2.09 9.30
N SER A 136 5.45 2.28 8.12
CA SER A 136 5.71 1.15 7.21
C SER A 136 7.11 1.21 6.62
N THR A 137 7.70 0.02 6.46
CA THR A 137 8.95 -0.21 5.73
C THR A 137 8.71 -1.38 4.77
N LEU A 138 7.96 -1.12 3.71
CA LEU A 138 7.52 -2.16 2.75
C LEU A 138 8.66 -2.73 1.90
N HIS A 139 9.76 -2.00 1.78
CA HIS A 139 10.94 -2.43 1.02
C HIS A 139 11.96 -3.20 1.86
N GLY A 140 11.68 -3.40 3.15
CA GLY A 140 12.48 -4.25 4.04
C GLY A 140 12.35 -5.73 3.72
N ASP A 141 13.12 -6.54 4.43
CA ASP A 141 13.04 -8.00 4.39
C ASP A 141 13.04 -8.58 5.83
N PRO A 142 11.88 -8.98 6.37
CA PRO A 142 10.56 -8.95 5.72
C PRO A 142 10.00 -7.51 5.60
N PRO A 143 9.16 -7.23 4.58
CA PRO A 143 8.31 -6.04 4.57
C PRO A 143 7.55 -5.93 5.89
N THR A 144 7.53 -4.74 6.49
CA THR A 144 6.94 -4.55 7.82
C THR A 144 6.01 -3.35 7.85
N ILE A 145 4.83 -3.51 8.47
CA ILE A 145 3.97 -2.41 8.91
C ILE A 145 3.92 -2.48 10.43
N PHE A 146 4.35 -1.41 11.08
CA PHE A 146 4.27 -1.23 12.51
C PHE A 146 3.12 -0.28 12.82
N ASN A 147 2.03 -0.83 13.35
CA ASN A 147 0.83 -0.11 13.70
C ASN A 147 0.79 0.17 15.20
N LEU A 148 1.19 1.39 15.59
CA LEU A 148 1.01 1.86 16.96
C LEU A 148 -0.45 2.27 17.15
N ALA A 149 -1.16 1.63 18.07
CA ALA A 149 -2.58 1.85 18.30
C ALA A 149 -2.84 2.23 19.76
N GLN A 150 -3.73 3.20 19.97
CA GLN A 150 -4.26 3.51 21.30
C GLN A 150 -5.66 2.92 21.44
N ALA A 151 -5.89 2.14 22.50
CA ALA A 151 -7.21 1.60 22.81
C ALA A 151 -8.14 2.70 23.32
N LEU A 152 -9.33 2.81 22.74
CA LEU A 152 -10.32 3.85 23.06
C LEU A 152 -11.68 3.26 23.39
N CYS A 153 -12.44 3.96 24.24
CA CYS A 153 -13.82 3.57 24.56
C CYS A 153 -14.80 3.84 23.40
N THR A 154 -14.43 4.70 22.44
CA THR A 154 -15.20 4.96 21.21
C THR A 154 -14.36 5.74 20.18
N LYS A 155 -14.64 5.57 18.88
CA LYS A 155 -14.11 6.40 17.78
C LYS A 155 -14.91 7.70 17.58
N ASN A 156 -15.98 7.93 18.34
CA ASN A 156 -16.78 9.14 18.20
C ASN A 156 -15.97 10.38 18.62
N GLY A 157 -15.61 11.19 17.64
CA GLY A 157 -14.81 12.42 17.81
C GLY A 157 -15.46 13.50 18.68
N SER A 158 -16.73 13.33 19.10
CA SER A 158 -17.35 14.19 20.11
C SER A 158 -16.92 13.87 21.54
N THR A 159 -16.36 12.68 21.79
CA THR A 159 -15.97 12.25 23.13
C THR A 159 -14.60 12.79 23.56
N PRO A 160 -14.39 13.10 24.86
CA PRO A 160 -13.12 13.62 25.34
C PRO A 160 -11.92 12.70 25.02
N CYS A 161 -12.11 11.38 25.13
CA CYS A 161 -11.05 10.40 24.87
C CYS A 161 -10.60 10.40 23.40
N ALA A 162 -11.54 10.41 22.46
CA ALA A 162 -11.22 10.45 21.03
C ALA A 162 -10.56 11.78 20.65
N ARG A 163 -11.04 12.91 21.19
CA ARG A 163 -10.46 14.24 20.95
C ARG A 163 -9.04 14.35 21.46
N GLU A 164 -8.77 13.85 22.67
CA GLU A 164 -7.44 13.87 23.26
C GLU A 164 -6.47 12.95 22.50
N ALA A 165 -6.93 11.79 22.02
CA ALA A 165 -6.14 10.91 21.17
C ALA A 165 -5.72 11.59 19.85
N CYS A 166 -6.67 12.19 19.13
CA CYS A 166 -6.38 12.94 17.91
C CYS A 166 -5.41 14.09 18.19
N LYS A 167 -5.68 14.88 19.24
CA LYS A 167 -4.85 16.03 19.62
C LYS A 167 -3.39 15.65 19.88
N ARG A 168 -3.13 14.58 20.65
CA ARG A 168 -1.75 14.16 20.97
C ARG A 168 -0.98 13.70 19.74
N ILE A 169 -1.62 13.01 18.82
CA ILE A 169 -0.97 12.59 17.57
C ILE A 169 -0.65 13.80 16.71
N GLU A 170 -1.57 14.75 16.59
CA GLU A 170 -1.31 15.99 15.87
C GLU A 170 -0.20 16.83 16.53
N GLU A 171 -0.14 16.87 17.87
CA GLU A 171 0.95 17.54 18.59
C GLU A 171 2.30 16.84 18.34
N GLY A 172 2.34 15.51 18.36
CA GLY A 172 3.55 14.74 18.03
C GLY A 172 4.02 14.95 16.58
N LEU A 173 3.10 15.13 15.63
CA LEU A 173 3.41 15.48 14.24
C LEU A 173 3.91 16.94 14.10
N ARG A 174 3.60 17.82 15.05
CA ARG A 174 4.05 19.22 15.07
C ARG A 174 5.33 19.43 15.88
N ASP A 175 5.76 18.45 16.66
CA ASP A 175 6.97 18.55 17.47
C ASP A 175 8.21 18.63 16.55
N PRO A 176 8.97 19.74 16.57
CA PRO A 176 10.20 19.87 15.78
C PRO A 176 11.30 18.90 16.19
N ASN A 177 11.20 18.28 17.37
CA ASN A 177 12.05 17.20 17.86
C ASN A 177 11.35 15.83 17.81
N GLY A 178 10.13 15.78 17.27
CA GLY A 178 9.38 14.53 17.07
C GLY A 178 10.06 13.62 16.04
N PRO A 179 9.67 12.33 15.96
CA PRO A 179 10.30 11.32 15.11
C PRO A 179 10.02 11.51 13.60
N ILE A 180 9.84 12.74 13.11
CA ILE A 180 9.73 13.03 11.68
C ILE A 180 11.11 12.84 11.05
N MET A 181 11.20 11.80 10.22
CA MET A 181 12.36 11.57 9.36
C MET A 181 12.68 12.86 8.58
N LYS A 182 13.90 13.37 8.78
CA LYS A 182 14.52 14.39 7.93
C LYS A 182 14.74 13.82 6.52
N GLU A 183 13.69 13.59 5.77
CA GLU A 183 13.78 13.63 4.31
C GLU A 183 13.16 14.95 3.87
N ARG A 184 14.02 15.98 3.98
CA ARG A 184 13.86 17.24 3.26
C ARG A 184 13.75 16.86 1.77
N ILE A 185 12.52 16.79 1.26
CA ILE A 185 12.27 16.86 -0.17
C ILE A 185 12.84 18.21 -0.59
N SER A 186 14.02 18.18 -1.17
CA SER A 186 14.55 19.29 -1.95
C SER A 186 13.58 19.49 -3.10
N VAL A 187 12.62 20.40 -2.92
CA VAL A 187 11.87 20.99 -4.03
C VAL A 187 12.94 21.70 -4.86
N VAL A 188 13.33 21.08 -5.97
CA VAL A 188 14.09 21.76 -7.01
C VAL A 188 13.11 22.62 -7.79
N ASP A 189 13.19 23.92 -7.53
CA ASP A 189 12.74 24.98 -8.42
C ASP A 189 13.45 24.81 -9.78
N THR A 190 12.68 24.60 -10.85
CA THR A 190 12.90 25.10 -12.23
C THR A 190 11.66 24.87 -13.06
#